data_AF-A0A923XAZ1-F1
#
_entry.id   AF-A0A923XAZ1-F1
#
_cell.length_a   1.000
_cell.length_b   1.000
_cell.length_c   1.000
_cell.angle_alpha   90.00
_cell.angle_beta   90.00
_cell.angle_gamma   90.00
#
_symmetry.space_group_name_H-M   'P 1'
#
loop_
_entity.id
_entity.type
_entity.pdbx_description
1 polymer ?
#
loop_
_entity_poly.entity_id
_entity_poly.type
_entity_poly.pdbx_seq_one_letter_code
_entity_poly.pdbx_strand_id
1 'polypeptide(L)'
;MIISLTQKLLLKEFVEIVSETNGIALMDTLDLMLSSSLKAKNAEAYQWVQEFKNLLNAFITNEIGIHKLKEHPFNLVLEDFFKRFPVKYREEHIHLTGSLTAEFVWKQLKPLLEGKYASVYEDKIKEVYGPSSWPISSADDVDRLIRLKETEGFSAYLKILYLTKLIFISRQAHADASYHLATELYHKYNVGLIRLKFSLSRSTSSSSEQIPLIDDVTSEDVVMGLYDGFKKFKDEHPEFNFILSPSFRKEPSFFDSSKYKTRKEHFMQQVDEILALIDKYPELTNHLKEVDTVGDEREMYRKEHFFELHSGFRKLQYRGFKIRSHHGETWHTLKKGIQAVDNAMNIWHIDTLEHGISLGINPNRYFHQLYQRVIKNNIEGKPVDTKSIDYAELAGLDWASNKAVFEKLVQGVTLSEADRTQFLKAKFHTAREVEQYQHDVLNRLIQKDVSLVTLPSSNNKLTGKFEDYKDHPFSWWEKKNVQLGVGTDNYVTLNTNFIQEMVILLLTDPSNLKITKLLMVTTGETRRPYISHLLWKMRKAVNNTI
;
A
#
# COMPACT_ATOMS: atom_id res chain seq x y z
N MET A 1 7.84 10.06 -25.54
CA MET A 1 8.48 11.26 -24.93
C MET A 1 9.84 11.42 -25.60
N ILE A 2 10.15 12.58 -26.18
CA ILE A 2 11.49 12.86 -26.70
C ILE A 2 12.39 13.11 -25.48
N ILE A 3 13.27 12.15 -25.16
CA ILE A 3 14.23 12.29 -24.06
C ILE A 3 15.25 13.36 -24.47
N SER A 4 15.38 14.43 -23.67
CA SER A 4 16.36 15.48 -23.95
C SER A 4 17.79 14.95 -23.87
N LEU A 5 18.72 15.59 -24.59
CA LEU A 5 20.14 15.26 -24.50
C LEU A 5 20.66 15.40 -23.05
N THR A 6 20.14 16.40 -22.34
CA THR A 6 20.44 16.66 -20.93
C THR A 6 19.99 15.50 -20.03
N GLN A 7 18.77 14.98 -20.20
CA GLN A 7 18.28 13.82 -19.43
C GLN A 7 19.10 12.56 -19.70
N LYS A 8 19.45 12.30 -20.97
CA LYS A 8 20.31 11.18 -21.38
C LYS A 8 21.68 11.22 -20.70
N LEU A 9 22.32 12.38 -20.71
CA LEU A 9 23.61 12.58 -20.04
C LEU A 9 23.49 12.38 -18.53
N LEU A 10 22.46 12.97 -17.89
CA LEU A 10 22.24 12.82 -16.45
C LEU A 10 22.02 11.38 -16.03
N LEU A 11 21.25 10.62 -16.79
CA LEU A 11 21.07 9.19 -16.55
C LEU A 11 22.41 8.46 -16.60
N LYS A 12 23.22 8.69 -17.64
CA LYS A 12 24.55 8.08 -17.78
C LYS A 12 25.45 8.38 -16.57
N GLU A 13 25.54 9.65 -16.19
CA GLU A 13 26.36 10.07 -15.04
C GLU A 13 25.83 9.52 -13.72
N PHE A 14 24.50 9.47 -13.53
CA PHE A 14 23.89 8.88 -12.34
C PHE A 14 24.19 7.38 -12.24
N VAL A 15 24.02 6.61 -13.33
CA VAL A 15 24.36 5.18 -13.38
C VAL A 15 25.85 4.96 -13.10
N GLU A 16 26.71 5.81 -13.65
CA GLU A 16 28.16 5.74 -13.44
C GLU A 16 28.52 5.89 -11.95
N ILE A 17 28.11 6.99 -11.31
CA ILE A 17 28.37 7.22 -9.88
C ILE A 17 27.75 6.11 -9.01
N VAL A 18 26.51 5.70 -9.26
CA VAL A 18 25.86 4.64 -8.48
C VAL A 18 26.60 3.31 -8.62
N SER A 19 27.09 2.97 -9.82
CA SER A 19 27.85 1.73 -10.04
C SER A 19 29.23 1.73 -9.35
N GLU A 20 29.91 2.87 -9.32
CA GLU A 20 31.25 3.02 -8.74
C GLU A 20 31.23 3.07 -7.21
N THR A 21 30.18 3.66 -6.66
CA THR A 21 29.97 3.76 -5.20
C THR A 21 29.26 2.55 -4.61
N ASN A 22 28.80 1.63 -5.46
CA ASN A 22 27.90 0.55 -5.07
C ASN A 22 26.63 1.09 -4.37
N GLY A 23 26.00 2.10 -4.98
CA GLY A 23 24.70 2.66 -4.62
C GLY A 23 24.60 3.10 -3.17
N ILE A 24 25.33 4.17 -2.84
CA ILE A 24 25.22 4.90 -1.57
C ILE A 24 23.92 5.70 -1.48
N ALA A 25 23.80 6.57 -0.46
CA ALA A 25 22.61 7.40 -0.27
C ALA A 25 22.44 8.41 -1.43
N LEU A 26 21.21 8.86 -1.67
CA LEU A 26 20.91 9.78 -2.77
C LEU A 26 21.62 11.13 -2.60
N MET A 27 21.64 11.71 -1.40
CA MET A 27 22.33 12.98 -1.16
C MET A 27 23.82 12.90 -1.50
N ASP A 28 24.51 11.86 -1.03
CA ASP A 28 25.93 11.65 -1.36
C ASP A 28 26.15 11.43 -2.87
N THR A 29 25.20 10.74 -3.52
CA THR A 29 25.26 10.52 -4.97
C THR A 29 25.15 11.84 -5.73
N LEU A 30 24.24 12.74 -5.33
CA LEU A 30 24.10 14.08 -5.93
C LEU A 30 25.35 14.94 -5.68
N ASP A 31 25.94 14.85 -4.49
CA ASP A 31 27.18 15.56 -4.16
C ASP A 31 28.34 15.12 -5.04
N LEU A 32 28.48 13.82 -5.26
CA LEU A 32 29.48 13.28 -6.17
C LEU A 32 29.24 13.75 -7.61
N MET A 33 27.99 13.79 -8.07
CA MET A 33 27.66 14.34 -9.40
C MET A 33 28.04 15.82 -9.53
N LEU A 34 27.81 16.64 -8.49
CA LEU A 34 28.19 18.06 -8.49
C LEU A 34 29.71 18.26 -8.40
N SER A 35 30.43 17.35 -7.75
CA SER A 35 31.90 17.37 -7.71
C SER A 35 32.58 16.79 -8.95
N SER A 36 31.83 16.18 -9.86
CA SER A 36 32.36 15.53 -11.06
C SER A 36 32.64 16.51 -12.19
N SER A 37 33.13 15.99 -13.32
CA SER A 37 33.29 16.73 -14.57
C SER A 37 31.97 17.21 -15.22
N LEU A 38 30.80 16.94 -14.60
CA LEU A 38 29.48 17.26 -15.15
C LEU A 38 29.33 18.73 -15.56
N LYS A 39 29.81 19.68 -14.74
CA LYS A 39 29.74 21.12 -15.04
C LYS A 39 30.43 21.48 -16.36
N ALA A 40 31.56 20.84 -16.65
CA ALA A 40 32.31 21.06 -17.88
C ALA A 40 31.67 20.33 -19.07
N LYS A 41 31.03 19.18 -18.84
CA LYS A 41 30.33 18.41 -19.88
C LYS A 41 29.03 19.07 -20.33
N ASN A 42 28.22 19.57 -19.39
CA ASN A 42 26.94 20.22 -19.65
C ASN A 42 26.49 21.07 -18.45
N ALA A 43 26.44 22.40 -18.65
CA ALA A 43 26.06 23.35 -17.60
C ALA A 43 24.59 23.24 -17.16
N GLU A 44 23.68 22.94 -18.09
CA GLU A 44 22.26 22.75 -17.78
C GLU A 44 22.04 21.49 -16.93
N ALA A 45 22.71 20.39 -17.27
CA ALA A 45 22.67 19.15 -16.50
C ALA A 45 23.17 19.38 -15.06
N TYR A 46 24.29 20.09 -14.90
CA TYR A 46 24.80 20.48 -13.59
C TYR A 46 23.78 21.32 -12.80
N GLN A 47 23.13 22.29 -13.45
CA GLN A 47 22.10 23.11 -12.83
C GLN A 47 20.92 22.28 -12.34
N TRP A 48 20.43 21.31 -13.13
CA TRP A 48 19.35 20.41 -12.72
C TRP A 48 19.71 19.58 -11.47
N VAL A 49 20.95 19.09 -11.37
CA VAL A 49 21.40 18.36 -10.16
C VAL A 49 21.40 19.29 -8.95
N GLN A 50 21.92 20.51 -9.11
CA GLN A 50 22.00 21.49 -8.03
C GLN A 50 20.61 21.93 -7.55
N GLU A 51 19.69 22.21 -8.48
CA GLU A 51 18.30 22.57 -8.20
C GLU A 51 17.58 21.42 -7.51
N PHE A 52 17.71 20.20 -8.03
CA PHE A 52 17.09 19.02 -7.41
C PHE A 52 17.60 18.78 -5.99
N LYS A 53 18.91 18.89 -5.75
CA LYS A 53 19.50 18.80 -4.40
C LYS A 53 18.92 19.88 -3.47
N ASN A 54 18.76 21.11 -3.94
CA ASN A 54 18.19 22.19 -3.13
C ASN A 54 16.72 21.92 -2.79
N LEU A 55 15.92 21.46 -3.76
CA LEU A 55 14.55 21.02 -3.52
C LEU A 55 14.49 19.85 -2.53
N LEU A 56 15.44 18.91 -2.62
CA LEU A 56 15.48 17.76 -1.73
C LEU A 56 15.76 18.18 -0.29
N ASN A 57 16.69 19.12 -0.08
CA ASN A 57 16.91 19.72 1.23
C ASN A 57 15.66 20.44 1.76
N ALA A 58 15.02 21.26 0.93
CA ALA A 58 13.77 21.96 1.29
C ALA A 58 12.64 20.99 1.65
N PHE A 59 12.54 19.86 0.96
CA PHE A 59 11.59 18.80 1.29
C PHE A 59 11.88 18.19 2.67
N ILE A 60 13.14 17.84 2.94
CA ILE A 60 13.57 17.30 4.24
C ILE A 60 13.27 18.29 5.38
N THR A 61 13.43 19.61 5.16
CA THR A 61 13.18 20.65 6.16
C THR A 61 11.71 21.09 6.31
N ASN A 62 10.76 20.50 5.57
CA ASN A 62 9.31 20.86 5.54
C ASN A 62 9.00 22.19 4.80
N GLU A 63 9.90 22.70 3.97
CA GLU A 63 9.64 23.93 3.21
C GLU A 63 8.78 23.68 1.96
N ILE A 64 8.87 22.48 1.38
CA ILE A 64 8.05 22.04 0.24
C ILE A 64 7.57 20.59 0.44
N GLY A 65 6.51 20.20 -0.25
CA GLY A 65 6.05 18.80 -0.31
C GLY A 65 6.67 18.02 -1.47
N ILE A 66 6.54 16.68 -1.43
CA ILE A 66 7.19 15.77 -2.40
C ILE A 66 6.81 16.04 -3.87
N HIS A 67 5.61 16.59 -4.13
CA HIS A 67 5.14 16.86 -5.49
C HIS A 67 6.09 17.78 -6.27
N LYS A 68 6.74 18.74 -5.59
CA LYS A 68 7.74 19.61 -6.21
C LYS A 68 9.00 18.88 -6.66
N LEU A 69 9.38 17.81 -5.96
CA LEU A 69 10.45 16.93 -6.41
C LEU A 69 10.02 16.09 -7.62
N LYS A 70 8.80 15.55 -7.59
CA LYS A 70 8.26 14.73 -8.69
C LYS A 70 8.08 15.52 -10.00
N GLU A 71 7.78 16.81 -9.90
CA GLU A 71 7.67 17.74 -11.05
C GLU A 71 9.03 18.05 -11.70
N HIS A 72 10.14 17.89 -10.96
CA HIS A 72 11.46 18.25 -11.45
C HIS A 72 11.97 17.23 -12.49
N PRO A 73 12.60 17.65 -13.61
CA PRO A 73 13.08 16.73 -14.66
C PRO A 73 14.03 15.63 -14.18
N PHE A 74 14.81 15.87 -13.12
CA PHE A 74 15.68 14.86 -12.50
C PHE A 74 14.90 13.67 -11.91
N ASN A 75 13.61 13.82 -11.57
CA ASN A 75 12.77 12.70 -11.17
C ASN A 75 12.70 11.61 -12.26
N LEU A 76 12.64 12.01 -13.53
CA LEU A 76 12.66 11.08 -14.66
C LEU A 76 13.97 10.31 -14.77
N VAL A 77 15.09 10.89 -14.33
CA VAL A 77 16.39 10.19 -14.27
C VAL A 77 16.35 9.06 -13.25
N LEU A 78 15.73 9.29 -12.09
CA LEU A 78 15.53 8.25 -11.06
C LEU A 78 14.58 7.15 -11.56
N GLU A 79 13.48 7.53 -12.21
CA GLU A 79 12.54 6.56 -12.79
C GLU A 79 13.21 5.70 -13.87
N ASP A 80 13.95 6.32 -14.80
CA ASP A 80 14.69 5.63 -15.85
C ASP A 80 15.78 4.72 -15.28
N PHE A 81 16.46 5.13 -14.20
CA PHE A 81 17.42 4.30 -13.49
C PHE A 81 16.75 3.00 -13.01
N PHE A 82 15.66 3.10 -12.24
CA PHE A 82 15.00 1.91 -11.72
C PHE A 82 14.38 1.06 -12.83
N LYS A 83 13.82 1.66 -13.87
CA LYS A 83 13.25 0.93 -15.01
C LYS A 83 14.28 0.11 -15.79
N ARG A 84 15.53 0.58 -15.83
CA ARG A 84 16.65 -0.07 -16.54
C ARG A 84 17.41 -1.08 -15.69
N PHE A 85 17.08 -1.23 -14.40
CA PHE A 85 17.79 -2.18 -13.55
C PHE A 85 17.67 -3.60 -14.12
N PRO A 86 18.78 -4.37 -14.27
CA PRO A 86 18.75 -5.59 -15.08
C PRO A 86 17.95 -6.75 -14.47
N VAL A 87 17.58 -6.66 -13.20
CA VAL A 87 16.74 -7.65 -12.51
C VAL A 87 15.37 -7.06 -12.27
N LYS A 88 14.36 -7.88 -12.51
CA LYS A 88 12.95 -7.53 -12.33
C LYS A 88 12.60 -7.42 -10.84
N TYR A 89 11.67 -6.51 -10.54
CA TYR A 89 11.19 -6.29 -9.18
C TYR A 89 10.07 -7.25 -8.79
N ARG A 90 9.83 -7.33 -7.48
CA ARG A 90 8.78 -8.12 -6.85
C ARG A 90 7.70 -7.17 -6.32
N GLU A 91 6.55 -7.18 -6.97
CA GLU A 91 5.33 -6.55 -6.48
C GLU A 91 4.71 -7.47 -5.41
N GLU A 92 5.01 -7.18 -4.14
CA GLU A 92 4.63 -8.02 -2.99
C GLU A 92 3.19 -7.77 -2.52
N HIS A 93 2.55 -6.69 -2.98
CA HIS A 93 1.21 -6.32 -2.56
C HIS A 93 0.52 -5.44 -3.60
N ILE A 94 -0.36 -6.08 -4.38
CA ILE A 94 -1.24 -5.40 -5.32
C ILE A 94 -2.64 -6.03 -5.31
N HIS A 95 -3.67 -5.19 -5.41
CA HIS A 95 -5.06 -5.61 -5.53
C HIS A 95 -5.53 -5.53 -6.97
N LEU A 96 -6.24 -6.57 -7.41
CA LEU A 96 -6.75 -6.67 -8.77
C LEU A 96 -7.61 -5.46 -9.18
N THR A 97 -8.54 -5.04 -8.33
CA THR A 97 -9.59 -4.08 -8.71
C THR A 97 -9.08 -2.66 -8.92
N GLY A 98 -8.11 -2.16 -8.16
CA GLY A 98 -7.58 -0.80 -8.35
C GLY A 98 -6.28 -0.74 -9.14
N SER A 99 -5.99 -1.81 -9.90
CA SER A 99 -4.74 -1.95 -10.66
C SER A 99 -4.95 -2.21 -12.16
N LEU A 100 -6.18 -2.07 -12.65
CA LEU A 100 -6.50 -2.19 -14.07
C LEU A 100 -6.57 -0.81 -14.71
N THR A 101 -5.95 -0.63 -15.88
CA THR A 101 -5.95 0.68 -16.54
C THR A 101 -7.33 1.03 -17.09
N ALA A 102 -7.59 2.33 -17.24
CA ALA A 102 -8.87 2.82 -17.72
C ALA A 102 -9.20 2.32 -19.13
N GLU A 103 -8.20 2.17 -20.01
CA GLU A 103 -8.38 1.64 -21.36
C GLU A 103 -8.84 0.17 -21.34
N PHE A 104 -8.25 -0.64 -20.45
CA PHE A 104 -8.66 -2.02 -20.28
C PHE A 104 -10.08 -2.11 -19.72
N VAL A 105 -10.36 -1.36 -18.65
CA VAL A 105 -11.67 -1.34 -18.00
C VAL A 105 -12.74 -0.89 -19.00
N TRP A 106 -12.50 0.19 -19.75
CA TRP A 106 -13.43 0.68 -20.77
C TRP A 106 -13.71 -0.35 -21.86
N LYS A 107 -12.68 -1.04 -22.36
CA LYS A 107 -12.84 -2.10 -23.37
C LYS A 107 -13.79 -3.20 -22.89
N GLN A 108 -13.71 -3.58 -21.61
CA GLN A 108 -14.55 -4.63 -21.03
C GLN A 108 -15.92 -4.11 -20.57
N LEU A 109 -16.00 -2.85 -20.14
CA LEU A 109 -17.22 -2.24 -19.61
C LEU A 109 -18.17 -1.83 -20.73
N LYS A 110 -17.66 -1.30 -21.85
CA LYS A 110 -18.49 -0.79 -22.95
C LYS A 110 -19.55 -1.81 -23.44
N PRO A 111 -19.22 -3.08 -23.71
CA PRO A 111 -20.22 -4.08 -24.11
C PRO A 111 -21.33 -4.31 -23.07
N LEU A 112 -21.04 -4.08 -21.78
CA LEU A 112 -22.02 -4.22 -20.69
C LEU A 112 -22.98 -3.04 -20.64
N LEU A 113 -22.46 -1.84 -20.91
CA LEU A 113 -23.25 -0.60 -20.97
C LEU A 113 -24.12 -0.50 -22.25
N GLU A 114 -23.75 -1.22 -23.31
CA GLU A 114 -24.50 -1.30 -24.58
C GLU A 114 -25.34 -2.57 -24.69
N GLY A 115 -25.22 -3.48 -23.71
CA GLY A 115 -25.81 -4.81 -23.74
C GLY A 115 -27.23 -4.90 -23.16
N LYS A 116 -27.74 -6.14 -23.09
CA LYS A 116 -29.08 -6.46 -22.57
C LYS A 116 -29.36 -5.91 -21.16
N TYR A 117 -28.32 -5.77 -20.35
CA TYR A 117 -28.42 -5.35 -18.94
C TYR A 117 -27.96 -3.91 -18.71
N ALA A 118 -27.83 -3.10 -19.76
CA ALA A 118 -27.35 -1.71 -19.70
C ALA A 118 -28.00 -0.88 -18.59
N SER A 119 -29.33 -0.94 -18.45
CA SER A 119 -30.08 -0.19 -17.42
C SER A 119 -29.67 -0.57 -16.00
N VAL A 120 -29.39 -1.85 -15.74
CA VAL A 120 -28.96 -2.33 -14.43
C VAL A 120 -27.57 -1.78 -14.07
N TYR A 121 -26.67 -1.72 -15.06
CA TYR A 121 -25.35 -1.13 -14.86
C TYR A 121 -25.43 0.39 -14.67
N GLU A 122 -26.26 1.08 -15.45
CA GLU A 122 -26.51 2.51 -15.31
C GLU A 122 -27.01 2.85 -13.90
N ASP A 123 -28.04 2.15 -13.42
CA ASP A 123 -28.61 2.37 -12.08
C ASP A 123 -27.56 2.15 -11.00
N LYS A 124 -26.76 1.08 -11.10
CA LYS A 124 -25.69 0.78 -10.14
C LYS A 124 -24.55 1.79 -10.16
N ILE A 125 -24.14 2.26 -11.33
CA ILE A 125 -23.11 3.29 -11.45
C ILE A 125 -23.61 4.59 -10.83
N LYS A 126 -24.85 5.00 -11.11
CA LYS A 126 -25.46 6.19 -10.51
C LYS A 126 -25.66 6.07 -9.00
N GLU A 127 -25.99 4.88 -8.50
CA GLU A 127 -26.10 4.59 -7.05
C GLU A 127 -24.78 4.85 -6.33
N VAL A 128 -23.66 4.37 -6.89
CA VAL A 128 -22.34 4.43 -6.23
C VAL A 128 -21.62 5.77 -6.45
N TYR A 129 -21.67 6.31 -7.69
CA TYR A 129 -20.89 7.48 -8.11
C TYR A 129 -21.72 8.76 -8.28
N GLY A 130 -23.05 8.65 -8.19
CA GLY A 130 -23.99 9.76 -8.35
C GLY A 130 -24.42 10.00 -9.81
N PRO A 131 -25.50 10.76 -10.05
CA PRO A 131 -26.05 10.96 -11.40
C PRO A 131 -25.08 11.58 -12.41
N SER A 132 -24.10 12.37 -11.94
CA SER A 132 -23.11 13.05 -12.77
C SER A 132 -22.02 12.15 -13.34
N SER A 133 -21.95 10.89 -12.91
CA SER A 133 -21.00 9.92 -13.48
C SER A 133 -21.47 9.32 -14.80
N TRP A 134 -22.67 9.67 -15.26
CA TRP A 134 -23.29 9.14 -16.47
C TRP A 134 -23.58 10.26 -17.49
N PRO A 135 -23.41 10.00 -18.82
CA PRO A 135 -22.95 8.75 -19.43
C PRO A 135 -21.44 8.52 -19.32
N ILE A 136 -21.02 7.25 -19.33
CA ILE A 136 -19.62 6.87 -19.53
C ILE A 136 -19.42 6.55 -21.00
N SER A 137 -18.61 7.34 -21.71
CA SER A 137 -18.49 7.27 -23.17
C SER A 137 -17.08 6.95 -23.67
N SER A 138 -16.11 6.90 -22.77
CA SER A 138 -14.69 6.82 -23.11
C SER A 138 -13.84 6.20 -22.00
N ALA A 139 -12.61 5.85 -22.33
CA ALA A 139 -11.60 5.49 -21.34
C ALA A 139 -11.27 6.67 -20.40
N ASP A 140 -11.31 7.91 -20.88
CA ASP A 140 -11.05 9.10 -20.05
C ASP A 140 -12.14 9.30 -18.97
N ASP A 141 -13.40 9.01 -19.31
CA ASP A 141 -14.49 9.01 -18.33
C ASP A 141 -14.26 7.95 -17.25
N VAL A 142 -13.80 6.76 -17.63
CA VAL A 142 -13.44 5.70 -16.70
C VAL A 142 -12.26 6.13 -15.84
N ASP A 143 -11.20 6.70 -16.43
CA ASP A 143 -9.99 7.16 -15.74
C ASP A 143 -10.32 8.15 -14.63
N ARG A 144 -11.19 9.13 -14.92
CA ARG A 144 -11.69 10.10 -13.93
C ARG A 144 -12.43 9.44 -12.76
N LEU A 145 -13.14 8.34 -13.01
CA LEU A 145 -13.96 7.66 -12.00
C LEU A 145 -13.18 6.63 -11.17
N ILE A 146 -12.10 6.06 -11.69
CA ILE A 146 -11.31 5.02 -11.01
C ILE A 146 -10.10 5.57 -10.23
N ARG A 147 -9.82 6.88 -10.32
CA ARG A 147 -8.71 7.55 -9.63
C ARG A 147 -9.17 8.29 -8.38
N LEU A 148 -8.45 8.09 -7.29
CA LEU A 148 -8.61 8.84 -6.05
C LEU A 148 -8.07 10.27 -6.23
N LYS A 149 -8.88 11.26 -5.88
CA LYS A 149 -8.46 12.67 -5.88
C LYS A 149 -7.73 12.99 -4.58
N GLU A 150 -6.88 14.01 -4.61
CA GLU A 150 -6.07 14.42 -3.45
C GLU A 150 -6.92 14.86 -2.23
N THR A 151 -8.18 15.26 -2.43
CA THR A 151 -9.11 15.63 -1.35
C THR A 151 -9.95 14.46 -0.82
N GLU A 152 -9.84 13.28 -1.41
CA GLU A 152 -10.66 12.11 -1.10
C GLU A 152 -9.90 11.16 -0.17
N GLY A 153 -10.59 10.59 0.83
CA GLY A 153 -10.00 9.66 1.81
C GLY A 153 -10.46 8.21 1.65
N PHE A 154 -10.15 7.37 2.64
CA PHE A 154 -10.40 5.93 2.64
C PHE A 154 -11.83 5.50 2.25
N SER A 155 -12.87 6.20 2.72
CA SER A 155 -14.25 5.86 2.38
C SER A 155 -14.59 6.09 0.90
N ALA A 156 -14.02 7.13 0.28
CA ALA A 156 -14.18 7.39 -1.14
C ALA A 156 -13.40 6.36 -1.97
N TYR A 157 -12.18 6.04 -1.52
CA TYR A 157 -11.34 5.00 -2.11
C TYR A 157 -12.07 3.65 -2.28
N LEU A 158 -12.77 3.15 -1.24
CA LEU A 158 -13.51 1.89 -1.34
C LEU A 158 -14.63 1.92 -2.40
N LYS A 159 -15.27 3.08 -2.59
CA LYS A 159 -16.32 3.25 -3.62
C LYS A 159 -15.73 3.28 -5.02
N ILE A 160 -14.58 3.93 -5.19
CA ILE A 160 -13.89 4.07 -6.47
C ILE A 160 -13.53 2.71 -7.09
N LEU A 161 -13.25 1.71 -6.26
CA LEU A 161 -12.98 0.34 -6.71
C LEU A 161 -14.20 -0.39 -7.29
N TYR A 162 -15.41 0.17 -7.22
CA TYR A 162 -16.62 -0.52 -7.67
C TYR A 162 -16.71 -0.64 -9.19
N LEU A 163 -16.38 0.40 -9.94
CA LEU A 163 -16.50 0.42 -11.40
C LEU A 163 -15.66 -0.70 -12.05
N THR A 164 -14.45 -0.92 -11.55
CA THR A 164 -13.59 -2.01 -12.04
C THR A 164 -14.05 -3.38 -11.60
N LYS A 165 -14.86 -3.50 -10.54
CA LYS A 165 -15.46 -4.79 -10.15
C LYS A 165 -16.47 -5.28 -11.18
N LEU A 166 -17.17 -4.36 -11.85
CA LEU A 166 -18.29 -4.65 -12.76
C LEU A 166 -17.91 -5.48 -13.99
N ILE A 167 -16.64 -5.49 -14.40
CA ILE A 167 -16.21 -6.21 -15.60
C ILE A 167 -15.94 -7.71 -15.37
N PHE A 168 -15.89 -8.14 -14.11
CA PHE A 168 -15.52 -9.50 -13.73
C PHE A 168 -16.71 -10.45 -13.71
N ILE A 169 -17.28 -10.68 -14.89
CA ILE A 169 -18.51 -11.46 -15.09
C ILE A 169 -18.27 -12.87 -15.64
N SER A 170 -17.02 -13.29 -15.79
CA SER A 170 -16.67 -14.62 -16.32
C SER A 170 -15.23 -15.02 -15.97
N ARG A 171 -14.90 -16.30 -16.16
CA ARG A 171 -13.51 -16.80 -16.12
C ARG A 171 -12.61 -16.04 -17.11
N GLN A 172 -13.09 -15.79 -18.33
CA GLN A 172 -12.32 -15.10 -19.36
C GLN A 172 -12.00 -13.66 -18.95
N ALA A 173 -12.93 -12.94 -18.31
CA ALA A 173 -12.66 -11.60 -17.82
C ALA A 173 -11.51 -11.56 -16.78
N HIS A 174 -11.42 -12.58 -15.92
CA HIS A 174 -10.30 -12.73 -14.98
C HIS A 174 -8.98 -13.09 -15.68
N ALA A 175 -9.02 -13.93 -16.72
CA ALA A 175 -7.85 -14.25 -17.54
C ALA A 175 -7.32 -13.03 -18.29
N ASP A 176 -8.20 -12.26 -18.92
CA ASP A 176 -7.83 -11.03 -19.63
C ASP A 176 -7.22 -10.01 -18.67
N ALA A 177 -7.78 -9.86 -17.46
CA ALA A 177 -7.32 -8.91 -16.46
C ALA A 177 -5.93 -9.26 -15.91
N SER A 178 -5.68 -10.53 -15.57
CA SER A 178 -4.38 -10.98 -15.07
C SER A 178 -3.29 -10.91 -16.14
N TYR A 179 -3.58 -11.30 -17.39
CA TYR A 179 -2.66 -11.13 -18.51
C TYR A 179 -2.33 -9.66 -18.75
N HIS A 180 -3.34 -8.78 -18.77
CA HIS A 180 -3.16 -7.34 -18.92
C HIS A 180 -2.28 -6.76 -17.81
N LEU A 181 -2.55 -7.11 -16.55
CA LEU A 181 -1.78 -6.65 -15.40
C LEU A 181 -0.31 -7.07 -15.48
N ALA A 182 -0.04 -8.33 -15.83
CA ALA A 182 1.33 -8.82 -16.02
C ALA A 182 2.06 -8.06 -17.12
N THR A 183 1.40 -7.88 -18.28
CA THR A 183 1.92 -7.12 -19.42
C THR A 183 2.30 -5.70 -19.02
N GLU A 184 1.39 -4.98 -18.36
CA GLU A 184 1.60 -3.60 -17.94
C GLU A 184 2.79 -3.49 -16.97
N LEU A 185 2.78 -4.26 -15.88
CA LEU A 185 3.80 -4.16 -14.84
C LEU A 185 5.18 -4.62 -15.34
N TYR A 186 5.23 -5.65 -16.17
CA TYR A 186 6.47 -6.20 -16.69
C TYR A 186 7.16 -5.25 -17.68
N HIS A 187 6.42 -4.70 -18.64
CA HIS A 187 6.99 -3.86 -19.68
C HIS A 187 7.15 -2.39 -19.26
N LYS A 188 6.24 -1.84 -18.46
CA LYS A 188 6.28 -0.42 -18.09
C LYS A 188 7.08 -0.17 -16.82
N TYR A 189 7.04 -1.09 -15.85
CA TYR A 189 7.55 -0.86 -14.49
C TYR A 189 8.58 -1.90 -14.02
N ASN A 190 9.09 -2.73 -14.93
CA ASN A 190 10.17 -3.68 -14.67
C ASN A 190 9.84 -4.71 -13.57
N VAL A 191 8.57 -5.09 -13.41
CA VAL A 191 8.12 -6.07 -12.41
C VAL A 191 8.12 -7.48 -13.02
N GLY A 192 8.69 -8.46 -12.32
CA GLY A 192 8.79 -9.85 -12.79
C GLY A 192 8.10 -10.84 -11.87
N LEU A 193 7.69 -10.41 -10.68
CA LEU A 193 6.86 -11.19 -9.79
C LEU A 193 5.67 -10.33 -9.35
N ILE A 194 4.46 -10.88 -9.50
CA ILE A 194 3.23 -10.26 -9.00
C ILE A 194 2.60 -11.14 -7.93
N ARG A 195 2.43 -10.60 -6.73
CA ARG A 195 1.54 -11.19 -5.73
C ARG A 195 0.19 -10.50 -5.75
N LEU A 196 -0.79 -11.15 -6.38
CA LEU A 196 -2.10 -10.58 -6.64
C LEU A 196 -3.09 -10.91 -5.52
N LYS A 197 -3.72 -9.87 -4.96
CA LYS A 197 -4.85 -9.96 -4.03
C LYS A 197 -6.18 -9.80 -4.77
N PHE A 198 -7.13 -10.66 -4.45
CA PHE A 198 -8.47 -10.67 -5.05
C PHE A 198 -9.50 -11.30 -4.11
N SER A 199 -10.77 -10.99 -4.30
CA SER A 199 -11.88 -11.64 -3.58
C SER A 199 -12.21 -12.98 -4.21
N LEU A 200 -12.20 -14.06 -3.41
CA LEU A 200 -12.54 -15.42 -3.86
C LEU A 200 -14.01 -15.57 -4.21
N SER A 201 -14.86 -15.08 -3.31
CA SER A 201 -16.30 -14.99 -3.47
C SER A 201 -16.69 -13.52 -3.35
N ARG A 202 -17.67 -13.12 -4.15
CA ARG A 202 -18.22 -11.76 -4.15
C ARG A 202 -19.64 -11.72 -3.59
N SER A 203 -20.13 -12.81 -3.02
CA SER A 203 -21.40 -12.86 -2.32
C SER A 203 -21.36 -11.94 -1.10
N THR A 204 -22.26 -10.96 -1.07
CA THR A 204 -22.36 -9.95 -0.01
C THR A 204 -23.81 -9.59 0.26
N SER A 205 -24.11 -9.29 1.51
CA SER A 205 -25.39 -8.74 1.95
C SER A 205 -25.56 -7.25 1.63
N SER A 206 -24.49 -6.56 1.22
CA SER A 206 -24.51 -5.14 0.89
C SER A 206 -24.95 -4.91 -0.56
N SER A 207 -26.13 -4.31 -0.75
CA SER A 207 -26.68 -4.00 -2.09
C SER A 207 -25.77 -3.09 -2.92
N SER A 208 -25.03 -2.18 -2.29
CA SER A 208 -24.11 -1.26 -2.95
C SER A 208 -22.80 -1.93 -3.40
N GLU A 209 -22.52 -3.15 -2.95
CA GLU A 209 -21.35 -3.93 -3.37
C GLU A 209 -21.70 -5.11 -4.30
N GLN A 210 -23.00 -5.34 -4.59
CA GLN A 210 -23.46 -6.41 -5.47
C GLN A 210 -23.22 -6.10 -6.95
N ILE A 211 -22.56 -7.02 -7.65
CA ILE A 211 -22.31 -6.92 -9.09
C ILE A 211 -23.49 -7.56 -9.83
N PRO A 212 -24.07 -6.92 -10.85
CA PRO A 212 -25.11 -7.54 -11.68
C PRO A 212 -24.61 -8.85 -12.31
N LEU A 213 -25.46 -9.90 -12.29
CA LEU A 213 -25.19 -11.21 -12.94
C LEU A 213 -24.02 -11.99 -12.34
N ILE A 214 -23.60 -11.68 -11.11
CA ILE A 214 -22.47 -12.36 -10.47
C ILE A 214 -22.77 -13.82 -10.09
N ASP A 215 -24.05 -14.21 -10.05
CA ASP A 215 -24.49 -15.55 -9.63
C ASP A 215 -23.92 -16.68 -10.51
N ASP A 216 -23.48 -16.36 -11.72
CA ASP A 216 -22.90 -17.32 -12.67
C ASP A 216 -21.37 -17.48 -12.53
N VAL A 217 -20.69 -16.65 -11.71
CA VAL A 217 -19.23 -16.69 -11.54
C VAL A 217 -18.86 -17.43 -10.27
N THR A 218 -18.29 -18.62 -10.41
CA THR A 218 -17.82 -19.43 -9.28
C THR A 218 -16.42 -19.00 -8.81
N SER A 219 -16.05 -19.37 -7.59
CA SER A 219 -14.67 -19.18 -7.11
C SER A 219 -13.63 -19.95 -7.95
N GLU A 220 -14.03 -21.05 -8.57
CA GLU A 220 -13.22 -21.76 -9.56
C GLU A 220 -12.96 -20.91 -10.80
N ASP A 221 -13.98 -20.24 -11.34
CA ASP A 221 -13.84 -19.34 -12.50
C ASP A 221 -12.89 -18.18 -12.21
N VAL A 222 -12.97 -17.62 -10.99
CA VAL A 222 -12.08 -16.54 -10.54
C VAL A 222 -10.63 -17.04 -10.50
N VAL A 223 -10.36 -18.10 -9.74
CA VAL A 223 -8.99 -18.59 -9.52
C VAL A 223 -8.37 -19.09 -10.82
N MET A 224 -9.10 -19.94 -11.56
CA MET A 224 -8.58 -20.51 -12.79
C MET A 224 -8.45 -19.45 -13.89
N GLY A 225 -9.37 -18.48 -13.97
CA GLY A 225 -9.21 -17.35 -14.89
C GLY A 225 -7.93 -16.56 -14.62
N LEU A 226 -7.70 -16.15 -13.36
CA LEU A 226 -6.47 -15.44 -12.98
C LEU A 226 -5.20 -16.27 -13.25
N TYR A 227 -5.26 -17.57 -12.99
CA TYR A 227 -4.16 -18.48 -13.27
C TYR A 227 -3.87 -18.57 -14.77
N ASP A 228 -4.90 -18.79 -15.60
CA ASP A 228 -4.76 -18.95 -17.06
C ASP A 228 -4.12 -17.71 -17.70
N GLY A 229 -4.55 -16.51 -17.31
CA GLY A 229 -4.00 -15.26 -17.86
C GLY A 229 -2.54 -15.04 -17.48
N PHE A 230 -2.17 -15.27 -16.21
CA PHE A 230 -0.78 -15.20 -15.79
C PHE A 230 0.09 -16.30 -16.37
N LYS A 231 -0.44 -17.52 -16.53
CA LYS A 231 0.29 -18.62 -17.17
C LYS A 231 0.57 -18.34 -18.63
N LYS A 232 -0.41 -17.84 -19.37
CA LYS A 232 -0.21 -17.39 -20.75
C LYS A 232 0.93 -16.38 -20.84
N PHE A 233 0.94 -15.36 -19.98
CA PHE A 233 2.04 -14.39 -19.97
C PHE A 233 3.38 -15.02 -19.58
N LYS A 234 3.39 -15.94 -18.60
CA LYS A 234 4.59 -16.68 -18.20
C LYS A 234 5.16 -17.56 -19.31
N ASP A 235 4.30 -18.13 -20.15
CA ASP A 235 4.75 -18.95 -21.29
C ASP A 235 5.42 -18.07 -22.36
N GLU A 236 5.02 -16.81 -22.49
CA GLU A 236 5.68 -15.77 -23.31
C GLU A 236 6.96 -15.22 -22.65
N HIS A 237 7.01 -15.19 -21.31
CA HIS A 237 8.09 -14.64 -20.48
C HIS A 237 8.45 -15.59 -19.32
N PRO A 238 9.31 -16.61 -19.54
CA PRO A 238 9.55 -17.70 -18.58
C PRO A 238 10.07 -17.28 -17.21
N GLU A 239 10.74 -16.14 -17.11
CA GLU A 239 11.23 -15.56 -15.85
C GLU A 239 10.14 -14.88 -15.03
N PHE A 240 8.98 -14.59 -15.62
CA PHE A 240 7.84 -14.03 -14.91
C PHE A 240 7.27 -15.06 -13.91
N ASN A 241 6.84 -14.58 -12.76
CA ASN A 241 6.23 -15.40 -11.74
C ASN A 241 5.06 -14.70 -11.05
N PHE A 242 4.21 -15.47 -10.40
CA PHE A 242 3.05 -14.92 -9.72
C PHE A 242 2.59 -15.77 -8.55
N ILE A 243 1.92 -15.11 -7.62
CA ILE A 243 1.21 -15.70 -6.48
C ILE A 243 -0.22 -15.16 -6.48
N LEU A 244 -1.18 -16.05 -6.34
CA LEU A 244 -2.59 -15.75 -6.14
C LEU A 244 -2.88 -15.80 -4.64
N SER A 245 -3.38 -14.70 -4.09
CA SER A 245 -3.69 -14.54 -2.67
C SER A 245 -5.15 -14.12 -2.47
N PRO A 246 -6.08 -15.09 -2.34
CA PRO A 246 -7.45 -14.82 -1.97
C PRO A 246 -7.52 -13.99 -0.68
N SER A 247 -8.40 -13.00 -0.67
CA SER A 247 -8.50 -12.01 0.40
C SER A 247 -9.83 -12.11 1.13
N PHE A 248 -9.76 -12.22 2.46
CA PHE A 248 -10.91 -12.24 3.35
C PHE A 248 -11.19 -10.85 3.91
N ARG A 249 -12.44 -10.40 3.82
CA ARG A 249 -12.86 -9.08 4.33
C ARG A 249 -13.05 -9.10 5.85
N LYS A 250 -12.63 -8.02 6.51
CA LYS A 250 -12.63 -7.86 7.97
C LYS A 250 -13.92 -7.29 8.54
N GLU A 251 -14.79 -6.72 7.71
CA GLU A 251 -16.03 -6.11 8.16
C GLU A 251 -17.02 -7.18 8.68
N PRO A 252 -17.68 -6.98 9.82
CA PRO A 252 -18.60 -7.98 10.39
C PRO A 252 -19.79 -8.33 9.48
N SER A 253 -20.25 -7.38 8.68
CA SER A 253 -21.36 -7.55 7.74
C SER A 253 -20.96 -8.21 6.41
N PHE A 254 -19.65 -8.40 6.16
CA PHE A 254 -19.18 -8.92 4.88
C PHE A 254 -19.21 -10.45 4.87
N PHE A 255 -20.42 -11.00 4.78
CA PHE A 255 -20.68 -12.40 4.50
C PHE A 255 -22.04 -12.59 3.81
N ASP A 256 -22.23 -13.76 3.20
CA ASP A 256 -23.51 -14.12 2.62
C ASP A 256 -24.48 -14.56 3.71
N SER A 257 -25.22 -13.58 4.25
CA SER A 257 -26.22 -13.80 5.30
C SER A 257 -27.47 -14.53 4.78
N SER A 258 -27.63 -14.69 3.45
CA SER A 258 -28.73 -15.48 2.89
C SER A 258 -28.48 -16.98 3.00
N LYS A 259 -27.20 -17.40 2.98
CA LYS A 259 -26.78 -18.80 3.05
C LYS A 259 -26.20 -19.20 4.41
N TYR A 260 -25.51 -18.29 5.09
CA TYR A 260 -24.79 -18.58 6.34
C TYR A 260 -25.34 -17.77 7.50
N LYS A 261 -25.35 -18.34 8.71
CA LYS A 261 -25.83 -17.65 9.91
C LYS A 261 -24.77 -16.71 10.47
N THR A 262 -23.50 -17.06 10.28
CA THR A 262 -22.37 -16.30 10.80
C THR A 262 -21.29 -16.11 9.75
N ARG A 263 -20.53 -15.03 9.88
CA ARG A 263 -19.33 -14.81 9.07
C ARG A 263 -18.31 -15.92 9.23
N LYS A 264 -18.16 -16.48 10.44
CA LYS A 264 -17.31 -17.66 10.69
C LYS A 264 -17.68 -18.86 9.80
N GLU A 265 -18.96 -19.17 9.66
CA GLU A 265 -19.42 -20.27 8.80
C GLU A 265 -19.08 -20.01 7.33
N HIS A 266 -19.38 -18.81 6.83
CA HIS A 266 -19.06 -18.44 5.45
C HIS A 266 -17.54 -18.48 5.19
N PHE A 267 -16.74 -17.95 6.12
CA PHE A 267 -15.28 -17.98 6.03
C PHE A 267 -14.74 -19.42 5.99
N MET A 268 -15.24 -20.31 6.84
CA MET A 268 -14.84 -21.72 6.82
C MET A 268 -15.20 -22.38 5.49
N GLN A 269 -16.35 -22.04 4.90
CA GLN A 269 -16.73 -22.57 3.60
C GLN A 269 -15.80 -22.08 2.48
N GLN A 270 -15.41 -20.80 2.48
CA GLN A 270 -14.40 -20.28 1.53
C GLN A 270 -13.04 -20.95 1.70
N VAL A 271 -12.63 -21.26 2.93
CA VAL A 271 -11.41 -22.07 3.19
C VAL A 271 -11.53 -23.44 2.55
N ASP A 272 -12.68 -24.09 2.65
CA ASP A 272 -12.92 -25.40 2.06
C ASP A 272 -12.90 -25.35 0.53
N GLU A 273 -13.45 -24.29 -0.08
CA GLU A 273 -13.36 -24.06 -1.53
C GLU A 273 -11.91 -23.91 -2.00
N ILE A 274 -11.08 -23.12 -1.31
CA ILE A 274 -9.66 -22.96 -1.65
C ILE A 274 -8.94 -24.31 -1.64
N LEU A 275 -9.17 -25.12 -0.61
CA LEU A 275 -8.53 -26.43 -0.48
C LEU A 275 -9.01 -27.41 -1.54
N ALA A 276 -10.32 -27.41 -1.83
CA ALA A 276 -10.89 -28.23 -2.89
C ALA A 276 -10.33 -27.85 -4.27
N LEU A 277 -10.09 -26.57 -4.53
CA LEU A 277 -9.46 -26.10 -5.78
C LEU A 277 -8.04 -26.64 -5.93
N ILE A 278 -7.23 -26.64 -4.87
CA ILE A 278 -5.87 -27.21 -4.93
C ILE A 278 -5.90 -28.72 -5.12
N ASP A 279 -6.82 -29.41 -4.43
CA ASP A 279 -6.98 -30.86 -4.58
C ASP A 279 -7.42 -31.24 -6.01
N LYS A 280 -8.27 -30.40 -6.62
CA LYS A 280 -8.75 -30.58 -8.00
C LYS A 280 -7.72 -30.18 -9.06
N TYR A 281 -6.93 -29.14 -8.80
CA TYR A 281 -5.96 -28.56 -9.73
C TYR A 281 -4.56 -28.48 -9.08
N PRO A 282 -3.79 -29.59 -9.04
CA PRO A 282 -2.49 -29.64 -8.38
C PRO A 282 -1.48 -28.60 -8.88
N GLU A 283 -1.59 -28.16 -10.13
CA GLU A 283 -0.78 -27.10 -10.73
C GLU A 283 -0.92 -25.74 -10.00
N LEU A 284 -2.03 -25.51 -9.30
CA LEU A 284 -2.23 -24.32 -8.48
C LEU A 284 -1.35 -24.29 -7.24
N THR A 285 -0.87 -25.43 -6.74
CA THR A 285 -0.15 -25.54 -5.45
C THR A 285 1.02 -24.54 -5.31
N ASN A 286 1.72 -24.26 -6.42
CA ASN A 286 2.87 -23.35 -6.40
C ASN A 286 2.50 -21.86 -6.48
N HIS A 287 1.25 -21.56 -6.83
CA HIS A 287 0.74 -20.23 -7.15
C HIS A 287 -0.34 -19.77 -6.16
N LEU A 288 -1.23 -20.64 -5.73
CA LEU A 288 -2.27 -20.42 -4.72
C LEU A 288 -1.80 -21.01 -3.39
N LYS A 289 -0.91 -20.30 -2.70
CA LYS A 289 -0.26 -20.78 -1.46
C LYS A 289 -0.26 -19.76 -0.33
N GLU A 290 -0.97 -18.65 -0.52
CA GLU A 290 -1.08 -17.59 0.46
C GLU A 290 -2.53 -17.10 0.49
N VAL A 291 -2.96 -16.59 1.63
CA VAL A 291 -4.21 -15.84 1.77
C VAL A 291 -3.95 -14.52 2.47
N ASP A 292 -4.88 -13.58 2.33
CA ASP A 292 -4.79 -12.27 2.97
C ASP A 292 -6.06 -11.90 3.75
N THR A 293 -5.97 -10.90 4.62
CA THR A 293 -7.12 -10.22 5.21
C THR A 293 -7.10 -8.74 4.86
N VAL A 294 -8.22 -8.22 4.35
CA VAL A 294 -8.36 -6.87 3.78
C VAL A 294 -9.61 -6.16 4.31
N GLY A 295 -9.75 -4.86 4.06
CA GLY A 295 -10.93 -4.07 4.46
C GLY A 295 -10.69 -3.22 5.71
N ASP A 296 -11.75 -2.59 6.21
CA ASP A 296 -11.65 -1.68 7.36
C ASP A 296 -11.29 -2.43 8.65
N GLU A 297 -10.21 -1.99 9.28
CA GLU A 297 -9.65 -2.63 10.47
C GLU A 297 -9.74 -1.77 11.73
N ARG A 298 -10.35 -0.58 11.65
CA ARG A 298 -10.43 0.35 12.79
C ARG A 298 -11.02 -0.32 14.03
N GLU A 299 -12.06 -1.14 13.83
CA GLU A 299 -12.73 -1.86 14.92
C GLU A 299 -12.18 -3.29 15.15
N MET A 300 -11.12 -3.70 14.44
CA MET A 300 -10.55 -5.06 14.51
C MET A 300 -9.34 -5.15 15.44
N TYR A 301 -9.53 -4.97 16.76
CA TYR A 301 -8.42 -5.01 17.74
C TYR A 301 -8.67 -5.91 18.96
N ARG A 302 -9.89 -6.41 19.17
CA ARG A 302 -10.21 -7.31 20.29
C ARG A 302 -9.92 -8.76 19.93
N LYS A 303 -9.41 -9.55 20.88
CA LYS A 303 -9.05 -10.97 20.66
C LYS A 303 -10.19 -11.80 20.07
N GLU A 304 -11.43 -11.53 20.46
CA GLU A 304 -12.62 -12.22 19.92
C GLU A 304 -12.74 -12.11 18.40
N HIS A 305 -12.38 -10.96 17.81
CA HIS A 305 -12.42 -10.76 16.35
C HIS A 305 -11.41 -11.68 15.64
N PHE A 306 -10.28 -11.97 16.28
CA PHE A 306 -9.26 -12.87 15.74
C PHE A 306 -9.65 -14.34 15.97
N PHE A 307 -10.22 -14.69 17.11
CA PHE A 307 -10.66 -16.07 17.37
C PHE A 307 -11.77 -16.54 16.42
N GLU A 308 -12.54 -15.61 15.85
CA GLU A 308 -13.58 -15.93 14.87
C GLU A 308 -13.01 -16.64 13.62
N LEU A 309 -11.90 -16.13 13.06
CA LEU A 309 -11.28 -16.66 11.82
C LEU A 309 -10.15 -17.67 12.11
N HIS A 310 -9.77 -17.84 13.37
CA HIS A 310 -8.60 -18.61 13.76
C HIS A 310 -8.61 -20.08 13.28
N SER A 311 -9.75 -20.76 13.34
CA SER A 311 -9.82 -22.18 12.93
C SER A 311 -9.58 -22.38 11.44
N GLY A 312 -10.08 -21.47 10.59
CA GLY A 312 -9.89 -21.57 9.15
C GLY A 312 -8.46 -21.26 8.73
N PHE A 313 -7.82 -20.25 9.34
CA PHE A 313 -6.40 -20.00 9.11
C PHE A 313 -5.52 -21.17 9.54
N ARG A 314 -5.78 -21.79 10.69
CA ARG A 314 -5.06 -23.02 11.08
C ARG A 314 -5.23 -24.13 10.05
N LYS A 315 -6.45 -24.32 9.53
CA LYS A 315 -6.73 -25.34 8.49
C LYS A 315 -5.91 -25.09 7.22
N LEU A 316 -5.81 -23.83 6.77
CA LEU A 316 -4.97 -23.43 5.65
C LEU A 316 -3.47 -23.66 5.94
N GLN A 317 -2.99 -23.26 7.12
CA GLN A 317 -1.59 -23.45 7.53
C GLN A 317 -1.19 -24.93 7.58
N TYR A 318 -2.06 -25.84 8.03
CA TYR A 318 -1.81 -27.28 7.97
C TYR A 318 -1.60 -27.80 6.53
N ARG A 319 -2.12 -27.08 5.53
CA ARG A 319 -1.94 -27.36 4.10
C ARG A 319 -0.79 -26.56 3.48
N GLY A 320 0.02 -25.87 4.29
CA GLY A 320 1.22 -25.14 3.88
C GLY A 320 0.97 -23.71 3.41
N PHE A 321 -0.23 -23.16 3.62
CA PHE A 321 -0.50 -21.76 3.26
C PHE A 321 0.21 -20.79 4.19
N LYS A 322 0.72 -19.71 3.59
CA LYS A 322 1.12 -18.52 4.34
C LYS A 322 -0.09 -17.61 4.60
N ILE A 323 -0.13 -17.00 5.77
CA ILE A 323 -1.17 -16.05 6.15
C ILE A 323 -0.58 -14.65 6.14
N ARG A 324 -1.17 -13.77 5.35
CA ARG A 324 -0.80 -12.36 5.28
C ARG A 324 -1.97 -11.52 5.76
N SER A 325 -1.68 -10.33 6.28
CA SER A 325 -2.72 -9.56 6.93
C SER A 325 -2.40 -8.08 6.93
N HIS A 326 -3.32 -7.27 6.41
CA HIS A 326 -3.37 -5.82 6.68
C HIS A 326 -3.56 -5.65 8.17
N HIS A 327 -2.67 -4.95 8.87
CA HIS A 327 -2.89 -4.52 10.25
C HIS A 327 -2.05 -3.29 10.54
N GLY A 328 -2.64 -2.33 11.24
CA GLY A 328 -1.93 -1.13 11.64
C GLY A 328 -1.74 -0.14 10.49
N GLU A 329 -2.57 -0.19 9.45
CA GLU A 329 -2.74 0.86 8.44
C GLU A 329 -3.72 1.92 8.96
N THR A 330 -4.91 1.49 9.40
CA THR A 330 -5.91 2.33 10.04
C THR A 330 -6.26 1.77 11.41
N TRP A 331 -6.68 2.61 12.36
CA TRP A 331 -6.95 2.15 13.72
C TRP A 331 -7.90 3.08 14.46
N HIS A 332 -8.54 2.51 15.50
CA HIS A 332 -9.35 3.25 16.46
C HIS A 332 -8.51 4.15 17.38
N THR A 333 -7.43 3.62 17.96
CA THR A 333 -6.37 4.38 18.65
C THR A 333 -5.02 3.77 18.33
N LEU A 334 -3.92 4.52 18.44
CA LEU A 334 -2.57 4.01 18.12
C LEU A 334 -2.25 2.74 18.90
N LYS A 335 -2.56 2.71 20.20
CA LYS A 335 -2.40 1.53 21.06
C LYS A 335 -3.19 0.32 20.54
N LYS A 336 -4.43 0.53 20.10
CA LYS A 336 -5.28 -0.54 19.53
C LYS A 336 -4.80 -0.99 18.15
N GLY A 337 -4.20 -0.11 17.34
CA GLY A 337 -3.53 -0.48 16.09
C GLY A 337 -2.37 -1.44 16.33
N ILE A 338 -1.48 -1.10 17.27
CA ILE A 338 -0.37 -1.98 17.70
C ILE A 338 -0.91 -3.30 18.26
N GLN A 339 -1.97 -3.25 19.07
CA GLN A 339 -2.63 -4.43 19.61
C GLN A 339 -3.20 -5.35 18.52
N ALA A 340 -3.78 -4.79 17.46
CA ALA A 340 -4.32 -5.58 16.35
C ALA A 340 -3.20 -6.35 15.63
N VAL A 341 -2.06 -5.69 15.40
CA VAL A 341 -0.85 -6.34 14.85
C VAL A 341 -0.38 -7.48 15.77
N ASP A 342 -0.30 -7.23 17.07
CA ASP A 342 0.12 -8.24 18.05
C ASP A 342 -0.83 -9.45 18.08
N ASN A 343 -2.14 -9.20 18.03
CA ASN A 343 -3.14 -10.26 17.96
C ASN A 343 -3.03 -11.07 16.66
N ALA A 344 -2.82 -10.43 15.51
CA ALA A 344 -2.63 -11.13 14.25
C ALA A 344 -1.42 -12.08 14.32
N MET A 345 -0.28 -11.63 14.86
CA MET A 345 0.93 -12.44 14.99
C MET A 345 0.81 -13.58 16.01
N ASN A 346 0.00 -13.44 17.07
CA ASN A 346 -0.08 -14.45 18.13
C ASN A 346 -1.27 -15.39 18.03
N ILE A 347 -2.36 -14.95 17.40
CA ILE A 347 -3.57 -15.74 17.25
C ILE A 347 -3.61 -16.35 15.86
N TRP A 348 -3.40 -15.58 14.80
CA TRP A 348 -3.42 -16.10 13.42
C TRP A 348 -2.07 -16.64 12.95
N HIS A 349 -0.98 -16.29 13.62
CA HIS A 349 0.38 -16.66 13.22
C HIS A 349 0.69 -16.23 11.78
N ILE A 350 0.46 -14.94 11.50
CA ILE A 350 0.75 -14.37 10.17
C ILE A 350 2.24 -14.50 9.82
N ASP A 351 2.52 -14.71 8.54
CA ASP A 351 3.87 -14.73 7.94
C ASP A 351 4.29 -13.35 7.43
N THR A 352 3.29 -12.51 7.08
CA THR A 352 3.53 -11.15 6.58
C THR A 352 2.50 -10.18 7.13
N LEU A 353 3.00 -9.08 7.69
CA LEU A 353 2.25 -7.88 8.02
C LEU A 353 2.21 -6.94 6.81
N GLU A 354 1.01 -6.60 6.36
CA GLU A 354 0.81 -5.63 5.29
C GLU A 354 0.59 -4.23 5.93
N HIS A 355 1.25 -3.20 5.38
CA HIS A 355 1.31 -1.82 5.90
C HIS A 355 2.08 -1.66 7.21
N GLY A 356 1.54 -2.13 8.34
CA GLY A 356 2.21 -2.10 9.65
C GLY A 356 2.54 -0.72 10.23
N ILE A 357 1.96 0.37 9.70
CA ILE A 357 2.31 1.76 10.03
C ILE A 357 2.22 2.08 11.54
N SER A 358 1.25 1.51 12.25
CA SER A 358 1.12 1.67 13.70
C SER A 358 2.36 1.22 14.47
N LEU A 359 3.22 0.37 13.89
CA LEU A 359 4.51 -0.03 14.46
C LEU A 359 5.65 0.96 14.19
N GLY A 360 5.47 1.92 13.29
CA GLY A 360 6.51 2.87 12.88
C GLY A 360 6.24 4.33 13.24
N ILE A 361 5.03 4.68 13.68
CA ILE A 361 4.72 6.03 14.15
C ILE A 361 5.48 6.34 15.44
N ASN A 362 6.13 7.50 15.50
CA ASN A 362 6.71 8.03 16.73
C ASN A 362 5.61 8.43 17.72
N PRO A 363 5.40 7.71 18.84
CA PRO A 363 4.29 7.99 19.74
C PRO A 363 4.41 9.37 20.41
N ASN A 364 5.62 9.83 20.70
CA ASN A 364 5.85 11.13 21.32
C ASN A 364 5.39 12.29 20.42
N ARG A 365 5.73 12.25 19.12
CA ARG A 365 5.24 13.25 18.14
C ARG A 365 3.72 13.15 17.99
N TYR A 366 3.21 11.92 17.82
CA TYR A 366 1.79 11.65 17.62
C TYR A 366 0.91 12.23 18.75
N PHE A 367 1.20 11.89 20.00
CA PHE A 367 0.42 12.38 21.15
C PHE A 367 0.66 13.87 21.44
N HIS A 368 1.81 14.43 21.04
CA HIS A 368 2.04 15.86 21.16
C HIS A 368 1.21 16.66 20.14
N GLN A 369 1.09 16.20 18.90
CA GLN A 369 0.20 16.80 17.91
C GLN A 369 -1.27 16.72 18.36
N LEU A 370 -1.70 15.59 18.95
CA LEU A 370 -3.01 15.49 19.60
C LEU A 370 -3.20 16.59 20.66
N TYR A 371 -2.25 16.72 21.59
CA TYR A 371 -2.29 17.76 22.62
C TYR A 371 -2.43 19.16 22.02
N GLN A 372 -1.62 19.51 21.01
CA GLN A 372 -1.64 20.84 20.37
C GLN A 372 -2.99 21.13 19.72
N ARG A 373 -3.56 20.19 18.96
CA ARG A 373 -4.87 20.36 18.30
C ARG A 373 -6.00 20.52 19.32
N VAL A 374 -6.01 19.67 20.35
CA VAL A 374 -7.06 19.68 21.38
C VAL A 374 -6.99 20.95 22.21
N ILE A 375 -5.79 21.41 22.60
CA ILE A 375 -5.62 22.66 23.36
C ILE A 375 -6.03 23.88 22.52
N LYS A 376 -5.69 23.92 21.24
CA LYS A 376 -6.13 25.00 20.34
C LYS A 376 -7.66 25.14 20.35
N ASN A 377 -8.37 24.03 20.17
CA ASN A 377 -9.83 24.01 20.22
C ASN A 377 -10.38 24.37 21.61
N ASN A 378 -9.75 23.88 22.67
CA ASN A 378 -10.16 24.16 24.05
C ASN A 378 -10.01 25.63 24.45
N ILE A 379 -8.97 26.32 23.96
CA ILE A 379 -8.80 27.77 24.14
C ILE A 379 -9.97 28.54 23.51
N GLU A 380 -10.50 28.04 22.40
CA GLU A 380 -11.67 28.60 21.71
C GLU A 380 -13.00 28.14 22.36
N GLY A 381 -12.97 27.43 23.49
CA GLY A 381 -14.16 26.91 24.17
C GLY A 381 -14.88 25.80 23.39
N LYS A 382 -14.24 25.20 22.38
CA LYS A 382 -14.85 24.16 21.55
C LYS A 382 -14.77 22.81 22.25
N PRO A 383 -15.90 22.10 22.43
CA PRO A 383 -15.90 20.74 22.95
C PRO A 383 -15.24 19.77 21.97
N VAL A 384 -14.60 18.72 22.49
CA VAL A 384 -14.12 17.61 21.66
C VAL A 384 -15.30 16.76 21.21
N ASP A 385 -15.45 16.55 19.90
CA ASP A 385 -16.49 15.69 19.35
C ASP A 385 -16.29 14.23 19.77
N THR A 386 -17.27 13.66 20.48
CA THR A 386 -17.30 12.27 20.95
C THR A 386 -17.19 11.21 19.86
N LYS A 387 -17.47 11.56 18.59
CA LYS A 387 -17.32 10.66 17.44
C LYS A 387 -15.96 10.80 16.74
N SER A 388 -15.13 11.73 17.18
CA SER A 388 -13.83 12.00 16.57
C SER A 388 -12.75 11.02 17.03
N ILE A 389 -11.70 10.90 16.22
CA ILE A 389 -10.47 10.17 16.57
C ILE A 389 -9.79 10.81 17.77
N ASP A 390 -9.80 12.15 17.86
CA ASP A 390 -9.20 12.88 18.99
C ASP A 390 -9.89 12.49 20.30
N TYR A 391 -11.22 12.34 20.32
CA TYR A 391 -11.92 11.82 21.50
C TYR A 391 -11.50 10.39 21.85
N ALA A 392 -11.42 9.50 20.87
CA ALA A 392 -11.03 8.11 21.10
C ALA A 392 -9.62 8.00 21.70
N GLU A 393 -8.67 8.80 21.22
CA GLU A 393 -7.32 8.87 21.77
C GLU A 393 -7.30 9.47 23.18
N LEU A 394 -8.03 10.57 23.40
CA LEU A 394 -8.15 11.19 24.73
C LEU A 394 -8.77 10.22 25.75
N ALA A 395 -9.82 9.51 25.38
CA ALA A 395 -10.47 8.50 26.22
C ALA A 395 -9.53 7.32 26.53
N GLY A 396 -8.54 7.07 25.68
CA GLY A 396 -7.52 6.04 25.84
C GLY A 396 -6.28 6.45 26.65
N LEU A 397 -6.12 7.73 26.99
CA LEU A 397 -5.02 8.18 27.84
C LEU A 397 -5.17 7.68 29.28
N ASP A 398 -4.06 7.43 29.95
CA ASP A 398 -4.06 7.23 31.40
C ASP A 398 -4.19 8.58 32.11
N TRP A 399 -5.42 8.93 32.48
CA TRP A 399 -5.72 10.13 33.25
C TRP A 399 -5.46 9.99 34.75
N ALA A 400 -5.23 8.76 35.26
CA ALA A 400 -5.14 8.47 36.70
C ALA A 400 -6.25 9.20 37.51
N SER A 401 -5.88 9.98 38.53
CA SER A 401 -6.79 10.78 39.34
C SER A 401 -7.31 12.07 38.67
N ASN A 402 -6.87 12.39 37.46
CA ASN A 402 -7.15 13.66 36.77
C ASN A 402 -8.27 13.56 35.72
N LYS A 403 -9.20 12.60 35.88
CA LYS A 403 -10.31 12.39 34.92
C LYS A 403 -11.18 13.64 34.71
N ALA A 404 -11.26 14.53 35.69
CA ALA A 404 -11.95 15.82 35.55
C ALA A 404 -11.38 16.69 34.40
N VAL A 405 -10.08 16.58 34.07
CA VAL A 405 -9.48 17.32 32.95
C VAL A 405 -10.02 16.83 31.61
N PHE A 406 -10.17 15.51 31.45
CA PHE A 406 -10.81 14.92 30.28
C PHE A 406 -12.26 15.40 30.11
N GLU A 407 -13.03 15.41 31.20
CA GLU A 407 -14.43 15.86 31.19
C GLU A 407 -14.55 17.33 30.77
N LYS A 408 -13.66 18.21 31.27
CA LYS A 408 -13.58 19.60 30.84
C LYS A 408 -13.32 19.73 29.34
N LEU A 409 -12.39 18.95 28.78
CA LEU A 409 -12.11 18.94 27.34
C LEU A 409 -13.33 18.52 26.51
N VAL A 410 -14.04 17.48 26.94
CA VAL A 410 -15.26 16.98 26.27
C VAL A 410 -16.38 18.02 26.32
N GLN A 411 -16.48 18.77 27.42
CA GLN A 411 -17.50 19.81 27.60
C GLN A 411 -17.14 21.16 26.98
N GLY A 412 -15.90 21.34 26.48
CA GLY A 412 -15.41 22.62 25.98
C GLY A 412 -15.07 23.64 27.08
N VAL A 413 -14.95 23.19 28.34
CA VAL A 413 -14.51 24.04 29.45
C VAL A 413 -13.03 24.32 29.31
N THR A 414 -12.66 25.59 29.22
CA THR A 414 -11.26 26.01 29.06
C THR A 414 -10.41 25.52 30.23
N LEU A 415 -9.30 24.86 29.91
CA LEU A 415 -8.37 24.32 30.89
C LEU A 415 -7.53 25.44 31.53
N SER A 416 -7.38 25.39 32.84
CA SER A 416 -6.38 26.18 33.58
C SER A 416 -4.95 25.70 33.28
N GLU A 417 -3.93 26.47 33.65
CA GLU A 417 -2.53 26.05 33.51
C GLU A 417 -2.21 24.75 34.30
N ALA A 418 -2.84 24.58 35.46
CA ALA A 418 -2.74 23.33 36.22
C ALA A 418 -3.37 22.16 35.46
N ASP A 419 -4.55 22.34 34.88
CA ASP A 419 -5.21 21.31 34.06
C ASP A 419 -4.37 20.95 32.82
N ARG A 420 -3.79 21.96 32.14
CA ARG A 420 -2.90 21.77 30.98
C ARG A 420 -1.66 20.96 31.37
N THR A 421 -1.08 21.24 32.54
CA THR A 421 0.05 20.47 33.07
C THR A 421 -0.34 19.01 33.31
N GLN A 422 -1.54 18.74 33.83
CA GLN A 422 -2.02 17.36 34.02
C GLN A 422 -2.26 16.64 32.70
N PHE A 423 -2.83 17.33 31.70
CA PHE A 423 -2.98 16.75 30.36
C PHE A 423 -1.59 16.44 29.74
N LEU A 424 -0.62 17.34 29.85
CA LEU A 424 0.76 17.10 29.41
C LEU A 424 1.40 15.87 30.07
N LYS A 425 1.15 15.65 31.37
CA LYS A 425 1.62 14.46 32.08
C LYS A 425 0.93 13.19 31.57
N ALA A 426 -0.40 13.18 31.51
CA ALA A 426 -1.19 12.04 31.02
C ALA A 426 -0.76 11.60 29.61
N LYS A 427 -0.63 12.56 28.68
CA LYS A 427 -0.18 12.26 27.31
C LYS A 427 1.27 11.77 27.27
N PHE A 428 2.16 12.29 28.12
CA PHE A 428 3.57 11.86 28.15
C PHE A 428 3.73 10.44 28.68
N HIS A 429 3.06 10.10 29.79
CA HIS A 429 3.07 8.74 30.31
C HIS A 429 2.49 7.74 29.29
N THR A 430 1.35 8.08 28.69
CA THR A 430 0.74 7.23 27.65
C THR A 430 1.67 7.05 26.45
N ALA A 431 2.31 8.11 25.95
CA ALA A 431 3.23 8.03 24.82
C ALA A 431 4.40 7.06 25.09
N ARG A 432 4.98 7.10 26.30
CA ARG A 432 6.08 6.20 26.70
C ARG A 432 5.63 4.74 26.78
N GLU A 433 4.46 4.47 27.33
CA GLU A 433 3.93 3.10 27.40
C GLU A 433 3.63 2.55 26.01
N VAL A 434 3.03 3.37 25.14
CA VAL A 434 2.73 2.99 23.76
C VAL A 434 4.01 2.74 22.98
N GLU A 435 5.05 3.56 23.16
CA GLU A 435 6.37 3.36 22.56
C GLU A 435 7.04 2.06 23.01
N GLN A 436 7.00 1.76 24.32
CA GLN A 436 7.51 0.49 24.83
C GLN A 436 6.75 -0.70 24.22
N TYR A 437 5.42 -0.64 24.20
CA TYR A 437 4.61 -1.71 23.62
C TYR A 437 4.86 -1.87 22.12
N GLN A 438 4.99 -0.77 21.39
CA GLN A 438 5.33 -0.76 19.97
C GLN A 438 6.65 -1.48 19.70
N HIS A 439 7.70 -1.16 20.46
CA HIS A 439 9.00 -1.83 20.36
C HIS A 439 8.92 -3.32 20.71
N ASP A 440 8.16 -3.69 21.75
CA ASP A 440 7.99 -5.10 22.12
C ASP A 440 7.31 -5.91 21.00
N VAL A 441 6.28 -5.33 20.36
CA VAL A 441 5.58 -5.94 19.23
C VAL A 441 6.49 -6.02 17.99
N LEU A 442 7.26 -4.96 17.69
CA LEU A 442 8.21 -4.98 16.59
C LEU A 442 9.33 -6.01 16.79
N ASN A 443 9.88 -6.11 17.99
CA ASN A 443 10.88 -7.14 18.32
C ASN A 443 10.30 -8.54 18.16
N ARG A 444 9.04 -8.75 18.54
CA ARG A 444 8.33 -10.02 18.33
C ARG A 444 8.12 -10.34 16.85
N LEU A 445 7.79 -9.34 16.03
CA LEU A 445 7.68 -9.46 14.58
C LEU A 445 9.00 -9.99 13.99
N ILE A 446 10.13 -9.41 14.39
CA ILE A 446 11.47 -9.83 13.97
C ILE A 446 11.78 -11.26 14.46
N GLN A 447 11.55 -11.54 15.75
CA GLN A 447 11.82 -12.86 16.35
C GLN A 447 11.01 -14.00 15.73
N LYS A 448 9.83 -13.68 15.19
CA LYS A 448 8.94 -14.64 14.54
C LYS A 448 9.16 -14.74 13.02
N ASP A 449 10.19 -14.06 12.48
CA ASP A 449 10.46 -13.98 11.05
C ASP A 449 9.24 -13.51 10.23
N VAL A 450 8.42 -12.66 10.82
CA VAL A 450 7.27 -12.06 10.13
C VAL A 450 7.79 -10.91 9.26
N SER A 451 7.50 -10.98 7.97
CA SER A 451 7.85 -9.93 7.01
C SER A 451 6.89 -8.73 7.10
N LEU A 452 7.32 -7.56 6.64
CA LEU A 452 6.51 -6.34 6.61
C LEU A 452 6.55 -5.74 5.20
N VAL A 453 5.38 -5.51 4.59
CA VAL A 453 5.29 -4.86 3.27
C VAL A 453 4.89 -3.40 3.41
N THR A 454 5.71 -2.52 2.85
CA THR A 454 5.50 -1.07 2.82
C THR A 454 4.73 -0.65 1.57
N LEU A 455 3.81 0.32 1.72
CA LEU A 455 2.98 0.83 0.63
C LEU A 455 2.90 2.37 0.68
N PRO A 456 4.01 3.08 0.39
CA PRO A 456 4.16 4.51 0.69
C PRO A 456 3.00 5.40 0.22
N SER A 457 2.59 5.30 -1.05
CA SER A 457 1.47 6.11 -1.60
C SER A 457 0.15 5.78 -0.92
N SER A 458 -0.14 4.50 -0.71
CA SER A 458 -1.34 4.07 0.01
C SER A 458 -1.32 4.59 1.45
N ASN A 459 -0.20 4.40 2.16
CA ASN A 459 -0.02 4.81 3.53
C ASN A 459 -0.20 6.32 3.71
N ASN A 460 0.34 7.14 2.82
CA ASN A 460 0.14 8.59 2.89
C ASN A 460 -1.30 9.00 2.58
N LYS A 461 -1.89 8.48 1.48
CA LYS A 461 -3.21 8.91 0.99
C LYS A 461 -4.39 8.39 1.81
N LEU A 462 -4.29 7.17 2.34
CA LEU A 462 -5.43 6.46 2.92
C LEU A 462 -5.47 6.54 4.46
N THR A 463 -4.31 6.57 5.13
CA THR A 463 -4.28 6.54 6.60
C THR A 463 -4.64 7.89 7.21
N GLY A 464 -4.24 8.98 6.55
CA GLY A 464 -4.31 10.34 7.10
C GLY A 464 -3.49 10.53 8.38
N LYS A 465 -2.48 9.68 8.61
CA LYS A 465 -1.64 9.68 9.84
C LYS A 465 -0.26 10.31 9.65
N PHE A 466 0.13 10.55 8.41
CA PHE A 466 1.35 11.27 8.05
C PHE A 466 0.98 12.62 7.45
N GLU A 467 1.80 13.64 7.74
CA GLU A 467 1.68 14.95 7.10
C GLU A 467 2.27 14.91 5.68
N ASP A 468 3.38 14.17 5.52
CA ASP A 468 4.04 13.94 4.23
C ASP A 468 4.80 12.59 4.26
N TYR A 469 5.21 12.10 3.08
CA TYR A 469 5.93 10.85 2.85
C TYR A 469 7.22 10.72 3.65
N LYS A 470 7.88 11.83 3.98
CA LYS A 470 9.14 11.77 4.74
C LYS A 470 9.00 11.23 6.17
N ASP A 471 7.76 11.22 6.69
CA ASP A 471 7.44 10.64 7.99
C ASP A 471 7.23 9.12 7.90
N HIS A 472 7.34 8.54 6.71
CA HIS A 472 7.15 7.12 6.49
C HIS A 472 8.28 6.29 7.15
N PRO A 473 7.96 5.25 7.94
CA PRO A 473 8.93 4.57 8.81
C PRO A 473 9.85 3.55 8.12
N PHE A 474 9.91 3.54 6.79
CA PHE A 474 10.57 2.48 6.01
C PHE A 474 12.04 2.30 6.41
N SER A 475 12.82 3.37 6.42
CA SER A 475 14.24 3.32 6.76
C SER A 475 14.49 2.96 8.22
N TRP A 476 13.55 3.26 9.12
CA TRP A 476 13.66 2.84 10.51
C TRP A 476 13.45 1.33 10.64
N TRP A 477 12.45 0.77 9.96
CA TRP A 477 12.28 -0.69 9.87
C TRP A 477 13.48 -1.38 9.23
N GLU A 478 14.05 -0.79 8.18
CA GLU A 478 15.25 -1.31 7.52
C GLU A 478 16.43 -1.38 8.50
N LYS A 479 16.71 -0.29 9.23
CA LYS A 479 17.78 -0.23 10.24
C LYS A 479 17.56 -1.19 11.41
N LYS A 480 16.30 -1.55 11.70
CA LYS A 480 15.93 -2.55 12.69
C LYS A 480 16.03 -3.99 12.19
N ASN A 481 16.46 -4.20 10.94
CA ASN A 481 16.53 -5.51 10.28
C ASN A 481 15.16 -6.20 10.15
N VAL A 482 14.09 -5.43 10.01
CA VAL A 482 12.79 -6.01 9.61
C VAL A 482 12.93 -6.57 8.19
N GLN A 483 12.35 -7.75 7.94
CA GLN A 483 12.27 -8.31 6.59
C GLN A 483 11.24 -7.53 5.79
N LEU A 484 11.70 -6.66 4.88
CA LEU A 484 10.83 -5.73 4.16
C LEU A 484 10.46 -6.24 2.76
N GLY A 485 9.25 -5.90 2.32
CA GLY A 485 8.81 -5.92 0.92
C GLY A 485 8.20 -4.57 0.53
N VAL A 486 8.02 -4.33 -0.77
CA VAL A 486 7.37 -3.12 -1.29
C VAL A 486 6.18 -3.54 -2.15
N GLY A 487 5.08 -2.81 -2.03
CA GLY A 487 3.98 -2.95 -2.97
C GLY A 487 3.27 -1.65 -3.28
N THR A 488 2.38 -1.71 -4.26
CA THR A 488 1.68 -0.54 -4.80
C THR A 488 0.23 -0.40 -4.34
N ASP A 489 -0.31 -1.43 -3.68
CA ASP A 489 -1.70 -1.52 -3.24
C ASP A 489 -2.67 -1.49 -4.45
N ASN A 490 -3.16 -0.31 -4.84
CA ASN A 490 -4.09 -0.09 -5.93
C ASN A 490 -3.52 1.00 -6.86
N TYR A 491 -2.45 0.69 -7.61
CA TYR A 491 -1.59 1.71 -8.23
C TYR A 491 -2.31 2.64 -9.20
N VAL A 492 -3.30 2.14 -9.96
CA VAL A 492 -4.08 2.96 -10.88
C VAL A 492 -4.93 3.92 -10.07
N THR A 493 -5.68 3.40 -9.09
CA THR A 493 -6.53 4.22 -8.22
C THR A 493 -5.74 5.24 -7.41
N LEU A 494 -4.54 4.90 -6.95
CA LEU A 494 -3.71 5.77 -6.11
C LEU A 494 -2.80 6.71 -6.93
N ASN A 495 -2.89 6.71 -8.27
CA ASN A 495 -2.07 7.55 -9.16
C ASN A 495 -0.56 7.36 -8.92
N THR A 496 -0.12 6.10 -8.85
CA THR A 496 1.29 5.74 -8.66
C THR A 496 1.68 4.58 -9.58
N ASN A 497 2.87 4.00 -9.40
CA ASN A 497 3.30 2.72 -9.95
C ASN A 497 4.52 2.22 -9.14
N PHE A 498 4.96 0.99 -9.40
CA PHE A 498 6.05 0.38 -8.62
C PHE A 498 7.35 1.20 -8.62
N ILE A 499 7.72 1.79 -9.77
CA ILE A 499 8.91 2.64 -9.87
C ILE A 499 8.73 3.92 -9.05
N GLN A 500 7.54 4.51 -9.06
CA GLN A 500 7.25 5.68 -8.23
C GLN A 500 7.30 5.36 -6.74
N GLU A 501 6.83 4.19 -6.28
CA GLU A 501 6.99 3.79 -4.88
C GLU A 501 8.48 3.72 -4.49
N MET A 502 9.33 3.19 -5.36
CA MET A 502 10.78 3.16 -5.14
C MET A 502 11.39 4.57 -5.05
N VAL A 503 11.00 5.46 -5.97
CA VAL A 503 11.45 6.86 -5.94
C VAL A 503 10.99 7.55 -4.65
N ILE A 504 9.73 7.39 -4.27
CA ILE A 504 9.18 7.97 -3.02
C ILE A 504 10.00 7.52 -1.81
N LEU A 505 10.31 6.21 -1.69
CA LEU A 505 11.13 5.69 -0.60
C LEU A 505 12.53 6.30 -0.60
N LEU A 506 13.16 6.45 -1.77
CA LEU A 506 14.49 7.04 -1.88
C LEU A 506 14.49 8.54 -1.50
N LEU A 507 13.44 9.28 -1.85
CA LEU A 507 13.30 10.71 -1.52
C LEU A 507 12.92 10.94 -0.06
N THR A 508 12.28 9.96 0.59
CA THR A 508 11.85 10.02 1.99
C THR A 508 13.01 10.03 2.97
N ASP A 509 14.07 9.26 2.71
CA ASP A 509 15.29 9.25 3.53
C ASP A 509 16.55 9.28 2.66
N PRO A 510 16.80 10.39 1.97
CA PRO A 510 17.82 10.47 0.92
C PRO A 510 19.24 10.52 1.51
N SER A 511 19.37 10.72 2.83
CA SER A 511 20.65 10.78 3.53
C SER A 511 21.06 9.43 4.12
N ASN A 512 20.12 8.51 4.39
CA ASN A 512 20.46 7.23 5.02
C ASN A 512 20.05 6.00 4.21
N LEU A 513 18.96 6.06 3.43
CA LEU A 513 18.56 4.93 2.60
C LEU A 513 19.50 4.79 1.41
N LYS A 514 20.25 3.69 1.38
CA LYS A 514 21.17 3.37 0.28
C LYS A 514 20.39 2.86 -0.93
N ILE A 515 20.73 3.34 -2.12
CA ILE A 515 20.13 2.87 -3.39
C ILE A 515 20.27 1.35 -3.52
N THR A 516 21.45 0.79 -3.19
CA THR A 516 21.68 -0.66 -3.21
C THR A 516 20.76 -1.42 -2.26
N LYS A 517 20.46 -0.86 -1.08
CA LYS A 517 19.58 -1.52 -0.12
C LYS A 517 18.14 -1.56 -0.63
N LEU A 518 17.67 -0.47 -1.22
CA LEU A 518 16.36 -0.42 -1.86
C LEU A 518 16.25 -1.45 -3.00
N LEU A 519 17.27 -1.55 -3.87
CA LEU A 519 17.32 -2.56 -4.93
C LEU A 519 17.28 -4.00 -4.37
N MET A 520 18.00 -4.28 -3.28
CA MET A 520 17.97 -5.59 -2.63
C MET A 520 16.57 -5.95 -2.13
N VAL A 521 15.90 -4.99 -1.46
CA VAL A 521 14.53 -5.19 -0.94
C VAL A 521 13.55 -5.44 -2.09
N THR A 522 13.57 -4.61 -3.13
CA THR A 522 12.56 -4.68 -4.21
C THR A 522 12.79 -5.82 -5.20
N THR A 523 13.99 -6.37 -5.28
CA THR A 523 14.27 -7.57 -6.09
C THR A 523 14.26 -8.86 -5.28
N GLY A 524 14.36 -8.77 -3.95
CA GLY A 524 14.56 -9.91 -3.06
C GLY A 524 15.96 -10.53 -3.14
N GLU A 525 16.91 -9.89 -3.82
CA GLU A 525 18.29 -10.36 -3.92
C GLU A 525 19.10 -9.94 -2.69
N THR A 526 19.69 -10.91 -1.99
CA THR A 526 20.44 -10.69 -0.75
C THR A 526 21.95 -10.63 -0.96
N ARG A 527 22.47 -11.06 -2.12
CA ARG A 527 23.90 -11.07 -2.44
C ARG A 527 24.33 -9.70 -2.95
N ARG A 528 24.81 -8.87 -2.04
CA ARG A 528 25.35 -7.53 -2.37
C ARG A 528 26.36 -7.53 -3.54
N PRO A 529 27.35 -8.45 -3.64
CA PRO A 529 28.27 -8.48 -4.79
C PRO A 529 27.57 -8.70 -6.14
N TYR A 530 26.46 -9.45 -6.14
CA TYR A 530 25.67 -9.66 -7.36
C TYR A 530 24.92 -8.39 -7.76
N ILE A 531 24.34 -7.64 -6.81
CA ILE A 531 23.77 -6.32 -7.09
C ILE A 531 24.83 -5.37 -7.68
N SER A 532 26.04 -5.34 -7.11
CA SER A 532 27.15 -4.54 -7.66
C SER A 532 27.42 -4.90 -9.12
N HIS A 533 27.53 -6.19 -9.43
CA HIS A 533 27.73 -6.68 -10.80
C HIS A 533 26.60 -6.26 -11.75
N LEU A 534 25.35 -6.27 -11.29
CA LEU A 534 24.19 -5.80 -12.07
C LEU A 534 24.26 -4.29 -12.35
N LEU A 535 24.68 -3.47 -11.39
CA LEU A 535 24.91 -2.04 -11.61
C LEU A 535 25.99 -1.79 -12.69
N TRP A 536 27.07 -2.58 -12.68
CA TRP A 536 28.09 -2.52 -13.73
C TRP A 536 27.57 -2.98 -15.11
N LYS A 537 26.73 -4.01 -15.16
CA LYS A 537 26.05 -4.42 -16.40
C LYS A 537 25.15 -3.31 -16.94
N MET A 538 24.40 -2.66 -16.07
CA MET A 538 23.54 -1.53 -16.42
C MET A 538 24.35 -0.36 -16.98
N ARG A 539 25.48 0.01 -16.35
CA ARG A 539 26.41 1.03 -16.86
C ARG A 539 26.85 0.72 -18.29
N LYS A 540 27.29 -0.51 -18.55
CA LYS A 540 27.70 -0.93 -19.90
C LYS A 540 26.57 -0.79 -20.92
N ALA A 541 25.35 -1.21 -20.56
CA ALA A 541 24.19 -1.10 -21.44
C ALA A 541 23.81 0.36 -21.74
N VAL A 542 23.81 1.23 -20.72
CA VAL A 542 23.53 2.66 -20.87
C VAL A 542 24.56 3.34 -21.77
N ASN A 543 25.86 3.07 -21.56
CA ASN A 543 26.94 3.63 -22.39
C ASN A 543 26.90 3.23 -23.86
N ASN A 544 26.27 2.08 -24.18
CA ASN A 544 26.14 1.59 -25.55
C ASN A 544 24.86 2.06 -26.25
N THR A 545 23.85 2.54 -25.50
CA THR A 545 22.52 2.89 -26.04
C THR A 545 22.24 4.39 -26.00
N ILE A 546 23.01 5.15 -25.23
CA ILE A 546 22.92 6.59 -25.03
C ILE A 546 24.26 7.23 -25.36
#